data_AF-A0A2W5NYK0-F1
#
_entry.id   AF-A0A2W5NYK0-F1
#
_cell.length_a   1.000
_cell.length_b   1.000
_cell.length_c   1.000
_cell.angle_alpha   90.00
_cell.angle_beta   90.00
_cell.angle_gamma   90.00
#
_symmetry.space_group_name_H-M   'P 1'
#
loop_
_entity.id
_entity.type
_entity.pdbx_description
1 polymer ?
#
loop_
_entity_poly.entity_id
_entity_poly.type
_entity_poly.pdbx_seq_one_letter_code
_entity_poly.pdbx_strand_id
1 'polypeptide(L)'
;SWINEWKELADASGVPLGIELILPDWFYAGVLDAALVLTIDPAYFRLKGGIERWLYRLVRKHGGKQPDGWQFDFRHLHRKSGSAARFSDFAYDLRALVARQSLPGYVLGIERMPDDGTELLTFRPVLHTARG
;
A
#
# COMPACT_ATOMS: atom_id res chain seq x y z
N SER A 1 12.81 -17.34 13.16
CA SER A 1 13.00 -15.89 12.97
C SER A 1 13.16 -15.62 11.48
N TRP A 2 12.78 -14.43 10.98
CA TRP A 2 12.95 -14.02 9.58
C TRP A 2 14.23 -13.20 9.35
N ILE A 3 15.00 -12.96 10.42
CA ILE A 3 16.35 -12.39 10.44
C ILE A 3 17.22 -13.39 11.21
N ASN A 4 18.35 -13.79 10.63
CA ASN A 4 19.31 -14.68 11.30
C ASN A 4 20.18 -13.88 12.27
N GLU A 5 20.82 -12.84 11.76
CA GLU A 5 21.74 -11.99 12.50
C GLU A 5 21.56 -10.54 12.08
N TRP A 6 21.89 -9.62 12.99
CA TRP A 6 21.98 -8.22 12.67
C TRP A 6 23.03 -7.56 13.56
N LYS A 7 23.67 -6.50 13.05
CA LYS A 7 24.55 -5.65 13.84
C LYS A 7 24.45 -4.19 13.40
N GLU A 8 24.64 -3.30 14.35
CA GLU A 8 24.83 -1.88 14.05
C GLU A 8 26.26 -1.67 13.52
N LEU A 9 26.38 -0.83 12.50
CA LEU A 9 27.65 -0.36 12.00
C LEU A 9 27.88 1.02 12.60
N ALA A 10 29.04 1.21 13.23
CA ALA A 10 29.48 2.50 13.73
C ALA A 10 30.92 2.75 13.31
N ASP A 11 31.30 4.02 13.16
CA ASP A 11 32.70 4.39 12.97
C ASP A 11 33.52 4.23 14.26
N ALA A 12 34.83 4.50 14.18
CA ALA A 12 35.73 4.39 15.33
C ALA A 12 35.38 5.33 16.49
N SER A 13 34.58 6.37 16.25
CA SER A 13 34.09 7.32 17.25
C SER A 13 32.68 6.98 17.77
N GLY A 14 32.09 5.88 17.29
CA GLY A 14 30.75 5.42 17.70
C GLY A 14 29.60 6.09 16.93
N VAL A 15 29.87 6.81 15.84
CA VAL A 15 28.82 7.42 15.03
C VAL A 15 28.10 6.32 14.23
N PRO A 16 26.76 6.22 14.30
CA PRO A 16 26.01 5.23 13.55
C PRO A 16 26.15 5.41 12.04
N LEU A 17 26.60 4.37 11.34
CA LEU A 17 26.73 4.30 9.89
C LEU A 17 25.60 3.50 9.23
N GLY A 18 24.96 2.59 9.97
CA GLY A 18 23.84 1.79 9.45
C GLY A 18 23.62 0.48 10.19
N ILE A 19 22.89 -0.43 9.55
CA ILE A 19 22.59 -1.77 10.05
C ILE A 19 22.99 -2.78 8.98
N GLU A 20 23.73 -3.81 9.38
CA GLU A 20 23.94 -5.02 8.57
C GLU A 20 22.96 -6.10 9.03
N LEU A 21 22.32 -6.76 8.05
CA LEU A 21 21.31 -7.79 8.27
C LEU A 21 21.72 -9.05 7.50
N ILE A 22 21.72 -10.20 8.17
CA ILE A 22 21.83 -11.51 7.51
C ILE A 22 20.43 -12.13 7.46
N LEU A 23 19.94 -12.32 6.24
CA LEU A 23 18.67 -12.98 5.99
C LEU A 23 18.88 -14.51 5.98
N PRO A 24 17.92 -15.29 6.49
CA PRO A 24 17.92 -16.73 6.30
C PRO A 24 17.86 -17.11 4.81
N ASP A 25 18.59 -18.14 4.39
CA ASP A 25 18.63 -18.62 3.00
C ASP A 25 17.22 -18.95 2.46
N TRP A 26 16.37 -19.57 3.28
CA TRP A 26 15.00 -19.89 2.89
C TRP A 26 14.17 -18.63 2.58
N PHE A 27 14.42 -17.53 3.29
CA PHE A 27 13.71 -16.26 3.09
C PHE A 27 14.24 -15.56 1.84
N TYR A 28 15.56 -15.54 1.66
CA TYR A 28 16.19 -15.00 0.46
C TYR A 28 15.70 -15.74 -0.80
N ALA A 29 15.72 -17.07 -0.77
CA ALA A 29 15.19 -17.90 -1.86
C ALA A 29 13.70 -17.62 -2.12
N GLY A 30 12.89 -17.50 -1.07
CA GLY A 30 11.45 -17.17 -1.20
C GLY A 30 11.17 -15.77 -1.73
N VAL A 31 12.09 -14.81 -1.57
CA VAL A 31 11.98 -13.48 -2.18
C VAL A 31 12.40 -13.49 -3.65
N LEU A 32 13.43 -14.28 -4.00
CA LEU A 32 13.85 -14.44 -5.39
C LEU A 32 12.85 -15.25 -6.22
N ASP A 33 12.14 -16.19 -5.60
CA ASP A 33 11.00 -16.87 -6.22
C ASP A 33 9.79 -15.92 -6.30
N ALA A 34 9.71 -15.19 -7.41
CA ALA A 34 8.81 -14.07 -7.66
C ALA A 34 7.30 -14.39 -7.52
N ALA A 35 6.93 -15.67 -7.40
CA ALA A 35 5.53 -16.08 -7.28
C ALA A 35 4.86 -15.68 -5.95
N LEU A 36 5.63 -15.36 -4.91
CA LEU A 36 5.10 -15.13 -3.55
C LEU A 36 5.20 -13.69 -3.04
N VAL A 37 5.95 -12.81 -3.73
CA VAL A 37 6.16 -11.43 -3.29
C VAL A 37 5.38 -10.45 -4.16
N LEU A 38 4.53 -9.63 -3.53
CA LEU A 38 3.92 -8.48 -4.19
C LEU A 38 4.86 -7.28 -4.10
N THR A 39 5.57 -6.98 -5.20
CA THR A 39 6.42 -5.79 -5.31
C THR A 39 5.60 -4.53 -5.03
N ILE A 40 6.18 -3.53 -4.38
CA ILE A 40 5.58 -2.21 -4.19
C ILE A 40 6.22 -1.24 -5.21
N ASP A 41 5.41 -0.34 -5.76
CA ASP A 41 5.89 0.75 -6.64
C ASP A 41 6.86 1.65 -5.85
N PRO A 42 8.07 1.98 -6.36
CA PRO A 42 9.01 2.85 -5.66
C PRO A 42 8.44 4.21 -5.22
N ALA A 43 7.48 4.76 -5.95
CA ALA A 43 6.81 6.01 -5.60
C ALA A 43 5.98 5.90 -4.31
N TYR A 44 5.68 4.69 -3.81
CA TYR A 44 5.06 4.45 -2.50
C TYR A 44 5.81 5.17 -1.36
N PHE A 45 7.14 5.22 -1.42
CA PHE A 45 7.94 5.85 -0.37
C PHE A 45 7.78 7.37 -0.32
N ARG A 46 7.22 7.99 -1.38
CA ARG A 46 6.87 9.41 -1.42
C ARG A 46 5.52 9.73 -0.76
N LEU A 47 4.68 8.72 -0.50
CA LEU A 47 3.41 8.90 0.20
C LEU A 47 3.69 9.36 1.64
N LYS A 48 2.97 10.38 2.10
CA LYS A 48 3.23 11.00 3.42
C LYS A 48 2.17 10.61 4.46
N GLY A 49 0.95 10.31 4.03
CA GLY A 49 -0.16 10.00 4.95
C GLY A 49 -0.17 8.54 5.39
N GLY A 50 -0.46 8.30 6.68
CA GLY A 50 -0.65 6.95 7.21
C GLY A 50 -1.80 6.21 6.52
N ILE A 51 -2.95 6.89 6.33
CA ILE A 51 -4.10 6.33 5.62
C ILE A 51 -3.81 6.06 4.14
N GLU A 52 -3.06 6.95 3.49
CA GLU A 52 -2.65 6.82 2.10
C GLU A 52 -1.74 5.59 1.90
N ARG A 53 -0.72 5.42 2.76
CA ARG A 53 0.16 4.24 2.73
C ARG A 53 -0.58 2.96 3.05
N TRP A 54 -1.51 2.99 4.01
CA TRP A 54 -2.38 1.85 4.31
C TRP A 54 -3.25 1.49 3.10
N LEU A 55 -3.93 2.48 2.50
CA LEU A 55 -4.82 2.27 1.38
C LEU A 55 -4.06 1.72 0.18
N TYR A 56 -2.87 2.25 -0.11
CA TYR A 56 -2.01 1.72 -1.17
C TYR A 56 -1.72 0.22 -0.97
N ARG A 57 -1.32 -0.19 0.24
CA ARG A 57 -1.01 -1.61 0.54
C ARG A 57 -2.24 -2.48 0.41
N LEU A 58 -3.40 -1.99 0.85
CA LEU A 58 -4.67 -2.67 0.68
C LEU A 58 -4.98 -2.87 -0.82
N VAL A 59 -5.00 -1.77 -1.58
CA VAL A 59 -5.26 -1.77 -3.02
C VAL A 59 -4.28 -2.68 -3.75
N ARG A 60 -2.97 -2.61 -3.46
CA ARG A 60 -1.93 -3.46 -4.08
C ARG A 60 -2.18 -4.95 -3.83
N LYS A 61 -2.59 -5.30 -2.62
CA LYS A 61 -2.92 -6.69 -2.25
C LYS A 61 -4.12 -7.24 -3.05
N HIS A 62 -5.09 -6.39 -3.37
CA HIS A 62 -6.32 -6.81 -4.06
C HIS A 62 -6.23 -6.65 -5.59
N GLY A 63 -5.62 -5.57 -6.08
CA GLY A 63 -5.49 -5.25 -7.50
C GLY A 63 -4.44 -6.06 -8.25
N GLY A 64 -3.45 -6.64 -7.58
CA GLY A 64 -2.46 -7.50 -8.23
C GLY A 64 -3.02 -8.80 -8.83
N LYS A 65 -4.24 -9.20 -8.43
CA LYS A 65 -4.92 -10.41 -8.93
C LYS A 65 -6.18 -10.10 -9.75
N GLN A 66 -6.53 -8.82 -9.93
CA GLN A 66 -7.82 -8.40 -10.48
C GLN A 66 -7.61 -7.31 -11.54
N PRO A 67 -7.57 -7.69 -12.83
CA PRO A 67 -7.24 -6.77 -13.93
C PRO A 67 -8.26 -5.64 -14.07
N ASP A 68 -9.53 -5.91 -13.78
CA ASP A 68 -10.62 -4.91 -13.87
C ASP A 68 -10.75 -4.01 -12.62
N GLY A 69 -9.89 -4.23 -11.62
CA GLY A 69 -9.92 -3.53 -10.35
C GLY A 69 -10.86 -4.16 -9.31
N TRP A 70 -11.18 -3.38 -8.28
CA TRP A 70 -12.08 -3.79 -7.20
C TRP A 70 -12.74 -2.57 -6.54
N GLN A 71 -13.69 -2.83 -5.65
CA GLN A 71 -14.40 -1.80 -4.89
C GLN A 71 -14.53 -2.14 -3.40
N PHE A 72 -14.51 -1.10 -2.57
CA PHE A 72 -14.75 -1.22 -1.14
C PHE A 72 -15.72 -0.15 -0.67
N ASP A 73 -16.71 -0.54 0.14
CA ASP A 73 -17.53 0.40 0.89
C ASP A 73 -16.66 1.24 1.86
N PHE A 74 -16.95 2.53 1.92
CA PHE A 74 -16.25 3.47 2.80
C PHE A 74 -16.34 3.05 4.27
N ARG A 75 -17.48 2.53 4.73
CA ARG A 75 -17.62 2.10 6.14
C ARG A 75 -16.79 0.85 6.42
N HIS A 76 -16.70 -0.07 5.47
CA HIS A 76 -15.81 -1.22 5.54
C HIS A 76 -14.35 -0.77 5.62
N LEU A 77 -13.92 0.18 4.79
CA LEU A 77 -12.57 0.74 4.83
C LEU A 77 -12.27 1.40 6.18
N HIS A 78 -13.21 2.19 6.72
CA HIS A 78 -13.04 2.85 8.01
C HIS A 78 -12.78 1.83 9.13
N ARG A 79 -13.62 0.80 9.24
CA ARG A 79 -13.42 -0.29 10.21
C ARG A 79 -12.11 -1.05 9.98
N LYS A 80 -11.80 -1.38 8.72
CA LYS A 80 -10.59 -2.15 8.36
C LYS A 80 -9.30 -1.37 8.58
N SER A 81 -9.35 -0.04 8.50
CA SER A 81 -8.18 0.82 8.68
C SER A 81 -7.73 0.91 10.14
N GLY A 82 -8.64 0.67 11.09
CA GLY A 82 -8.39 0.96 12.51
C GLY A 82 -8.21 2.45 12.80
N SER A 83 -8.62 3.34 11.89
CA SER A 83 -8.50 4.79 12.09
C SER A 83 -9.32 5.26 13.29
N ALA A 84 -8.70 6.07 14.15
CA ALA A 84 -9.37 6.72 15.27
C ALA A 84 -10.21 7.95 14.85
N ALA A 85 -10.10 8.38 13.59
CA ALA A 85 -10.88 9.51 13.08
C ALA A 85 -12.38 9.18 13.04
N ARG A 86 -13.22 10.21 13.13
CA ARG A 86 -14.65 10.06 12.87
C ARG A 86 -14.86 9.59 11.43
N PHE A 87 -15.93 8.84 11.19
CA PHE A 87 -16.24 8.36 9.85
C PHE A 87 -16.35 9.49 8.81
N SER A 88 -16.91 10.64 9.19
CA SER A 88 -17.01 11.82 8.32
C SER A 88 -15.65 12.32 7.82
N ASP A 89 -14.69 12.37 8.74
CA ASP A 89 -13.35 12.90 8.48
C ASP A 89 -12.56 11.89 7.65
N PHE A 90 -12.67 10.60 7.97
CA PHE A 90 -12.13 9.52 7.16
C PHE A 90 -12.69 9.51 5.73
N ALA A 91 -14.00 9.68 5.58
CA ALA A 91 -14.64 9.75 4.28
C ALA A 91 -14.18 11.00 3.50
N TYR A 92 -14.00 12.13 4.19
CA TYR A 92 -13.41 13.32 3.59
C TYR A 92 -11.98 13.07 3.10
N ASP A 93 -11.15 12.45 3.92
CA ASP A 93 -9.77 12.08 3.54
C ASP A 93 -9.77 11.17 2.32
N LEU A 94 -10.61 10.14 2.28
CA LEU A 94 -10.75 9.27 1.10
C LEU A 94 -11.15 10.05 -0.15
N ARG A 95 -12.14 10.95 -0.07
CA ARG A 95 -12.52 11.81 -1.20
C ARG A 95 -11.36 12.68 -1.66
N ALA A 96 -10.57 13.22 -0.73
CA ALA A 96 -9.36 13.97 -1.04
C ALA A 96 -8.30 13.10 -1.72
N LEU A 97 -8.09 11.84 -1.27
CA LEU A 97 -7.21 10.86 -1.91
C LEU A 97 -7.62 10.59 -3.37
N VAL A 98 -8.91 10.39 -3.60
CA VAL A 98 -9.45 10.17 -4.95
C VAL A 98 -9.28 11.42 -5.80
N ALA A 99 -9.60 12.61 -5.30
CA ALA A 99 -9.45 13.85 -6.05
C ALA A 99 -8.00 14.10 -6.50
N ARG A 100 -7.02 13.77 -5.65
CA ARG A 100 -5.59 13.97 -5.97
C ARG A 100 -4.94 12.83 -6.77
N GLN A 101 -5.61 11.68 -6.91
CA GLN A 101 -5.08 10.49 -7.59
C GLN A 101 -3.65 10.11 -7.13
N SER A 102 -3.40 10.13 -5.83
CA SER A 102 -2.04 10.00 -5.31
C SER A 102 -1.53 8.57 -5.16
N LEU A 103 -2.34 7.55 -5.47
CA LEU A 103 -1.95 6.15 -5.31
C LEU A 103 -1.16 5.66 -6.54
N PRO A 104 0.17 5.43 -6.43
CA PRO A 104 0.98 5.08 -7.59
C PRO A 104 0.50 3.79 -8.27
N GLY A 105 0.43 3.78 -9.60
CA GLY A 105 0.02 2.61 -10.38
C GLY A 105 -1.48 2.28 -10.30
N TYR A 106 -2.30 3.12 -9.67
CA TYR A 106 -3.75 2.92 -9.58
C TYR A 106 -4.51 4.20 -9.90
N VAL A 107 -5.61 4.06 -10.63
CA VAL A 107 -6.64 5.10 -10.76
C VAL A 107 -7.71 4.82 -9.72
N LEU A 108 -8.07 5.83 -8.94
CA LEU A 108 -9.15 5.73 -7.95
C LEU A 108 -10.43 6.36 -8.46
N GLY A 109 -11.56 5.85 -7.99
CA GLY A 109 -12.88 6.42 -8.24
C GLY A 109 -13.77 6.34 -7.01
N ILE A 110 -14.90 7.03 -7.08
CA ILE A 110 -15.98 6.89 -6.10
C ILE A 110 -17.26 6.62 -6.87
N GLU A 111 -17.94 5.55 -6.49
CA GLU A 111 -19.28 5.23 -6.98
C GLU A 111 -20.27 5.38 -5.82
N ARG A 112 -21.49 5.82 -6.14
CA ARG A 112 -22.59 5.91 -5.19
C ARG A 112 -23.67 4.94 -5.61
N MET A 113 -24.05 4.06 -4.70
CA MET A 113 -25.11 3.10 -4.95
C MET A 113 -26.45 3.83 -5.14
N PRO A 114 -27.23 3.52 -6.19
CA PRO A 114 -28.49 4.21 -6.46
C PRO A 114 -29.53 4.04 -5.35
N ASP A 115 -29.50 2.90 -4.67
CA ASP A 115 -30.57 2.50 -3.76
C ASP A 115 -30.47 3.19 -2.39
N ASP A 116 -29.26 3.29 -1.83
CA ASP A 116 -29.03 3.76 -0.46
C ASP A 116 -27.99 4.89 -0.36
N GLY A 117 -27.42 5.31 -1.49
CA GLY A 117 -26.37 6.33 -1.53
C GLY A 117 -25.03 5.90 -0.93
N THR A 118 -24.83 4.61 -0.64
CA THR A 118 -23.57 4.09 -0.09
C THR A 118 -22.41 4.42 -1.03
N GLU A 119 -21.35 5.02 -0.48
CA GLU A 119 -20.14 5.38 -1.21
C GLU A 119 -19.15 4.21 -1.25
N LEU A 120 -18.78 3.83 -2.47
CA LEU A 120 -17.77 2.83 -2.74
C LEU A 120 -16.51 3.52 -3.27
N LEU A 121 -15.36 3.18 -2.71
CA LEU A 121 -14.07 3.45 -3.31
C LEU A 121 -13.83 2.39 -4.38
N THR A 122 -13.65 2.81 -5.63
CA THR A 122 -13.18 1.94 -6.70
C THR A 122 -11.71 2.20 -6.99
N PHE A 123 -11.00 1.18 -7.46
CA PHE A 123 -9.66 1.35 -7.99
C PHE A 123 -9.41 0.41 -9.16
N ARG A 124 -8.58 0.84 -10.11
CA ARG A 124 -8.13 0.03 -11.24
C ARG A 124 -6.62 0.19 -11.43
N PRO A 125 -5.87 -0.88 -11.76
CA PRO A 125 -4.47 -0.73 -12.15
C PRO A 125 -4.34 0.21 -13.34
N VAL A 126 -3.35 1.09 -13.32
CA VAL A 126 -2.94 1.79 -14.54
C VAL A 126 -2.30 0.75 -15.45
N LEU A 127 -2.85 0.54 -16.64
CA LEU A 127 -2.22 -0.32 -17.64
C LEU A 127 -0.84 0.28 -17.96
N HIS A 128 0.21 -0.42 -17.54
CA HIS A 128 1.53 -0.13 -18.06
C HIS A 128 1.54 -0.55 -19.53
N THR A 129 1.42 0.43 -20.44
CA THR A 129 1.84 0.20 -21.83
C THR A 129 3.31 -0.21 -21.73
N ALA A 130 3.60 -1.46 -22.11
CA ALA A 130 4.93 -2.02 -22.08
C ALA A 130 5.90 -1.02 -22.73
N ARG A 131 6.81 -0.46 -21.93
CA ARG A 131 8.06 0.06 -22.47
C ARG A 131 8.95 -1.17 -22.60
N GLY A 132 9.28 -1.50 -23.85
CA GLY A 132 10.20 -2.59 -24.20
C GLY A 132 11.64 -2.31 -23.81
#